data_AF-A0A660N6Q2-F1
#
_entry.id   AF-A0A660N6Q2-F1
#
_cell.length_a   1.000
_cell.length_b   1.000
_cell.length_c   1.000
_cell.angle_alpha   90.00
_cell.angle_beta   90.00
_cell.angle_gamma   90.00
#
_symmetry.space_group_name_H-M   'P 1'
#
loop_
_entity.id
_entity.type
_entity.pdbx_description
1 polymer ?
#
loop_
_entity_poly.entity_id
_entity_poly.type
_entity_poly.pdbx_seq_one_letter_code
_entity_poly.pdbx_strand_id
1 'polypeptide(L)'
;MKDKAISEAIYNALIQNNMQYYKHHLLNQEIGDTGTTYDAVRKIVQPLDGPQKNAIIGLIKTVMLDTASTLLGAIDGTTLLAGADGDYTLLYEGEAVQGSLQDYFLAQAEWDAAMLAENKE
;
A
#
# COMPACT_ATOMS: atom_id res chain seq x y z
N MET A 1 -19.82 7.06 -4.77
CA MET A 1 -20.35 5.82 -4.17
C MET A 1 -19.49 5.51 -2.95
N LYS A 2 -20.03 4.82 -1.93
CA LYS A 2 -19.36 4.65 -0.62
C LYS A 2 -18.07 3.82 -0.72
N ASP A 3 -18.14 2.74 -1.47
CA ASP A 3 -17.02 1.92 -1.96
C ASP A 3 -15.83 2.72 -2.50
N LYS A 4 -16.05 3.62 -3.47
CA LYS A 4 -15.00 4.44 -4.06
C LYS A 4 -14.33 5.33 -3.02
N ALA A 5 -15.13 6.05 -2.22
CA ALA A 5 -14.61 6.95 -1.21
C ALA A 5 -13.77 6.20 -0.15
N ILE A 6 -14.24 5.02 0.30
CA ILE A 6 -13.52 4.16 1.23
C ILE A 6 -12.21 3.67 0.62
N SER A 7 -12.25 3.21 -0.64
CA SER A 7 -11.08 2.67 -1.34
C SER A 7 -10.00 3.72 -1.55
N GLU A 8 -10.39 4.92 -1.99
CA GLU A 8 -9.48 6.06 -2.13
C GLU A 8 -8.92 6.50 -0.77
N ALA A 9 -9.73 6.49 0.30
CA ALA A 9 -9.27 6.80 1.65
C ALA A 9 -8.24 5.78 2.16
N ILE A 10 -8.47 4.48 1.94
CA ILE A 10 -7.53 3.41 2.27
C ILE A 10 -6.22 3.59 1.47
N TYR A 11 -6.32 3.83 0.17
CA TYR A 11 -5.16 4.10 -0.68
C TYR A 11 -4.34 5.28 -0.16
N ASN A 12 -4.98 6.41 0.14
CA ASN A 12 -4.30 7.59 0.68
C ASN A 12 -3.63 7.31 2.03
N ALA A 13 -4.31 6.60 2.93
CA ALA A 13 -3.73 6.23 4.22
C ALA A 13 -2.48 5.33 4.06
N LEU A 14 -2.52 4.37 3.15
CA LEU A 14 -1.40 3.45 2.93
C LEU A 14 -0.25 4.11 2.15
N ILE A 15 -0.55 4.69 0.99
CA ILE A 15 0.47 5.12 0.03
C ILE A 15 0.89 6.57 0.23
N GLN A 16 -0.04 7.47 0.53
CA GLN A 16 0.31 8.88 0.70
C GLN A 16 0.83 9.18 2.13
N ASN A 17 0.39 8.41 3.13
CA ASN A 17 0.82 8.62 4.52
C ASN A 17 1.84 7.58 4.98
N ASN A 18 1.44 6.30 5.10
CA ASN A 18 2.30 5.28 5.71
C ASN A 18 3.58 5.04 4.90
N MET A 19 3.50 5.02 3.57
CA MET A 19 4.70 4.85 2.73
C MET A 19 5.69 6.02 2.88
N GLN A 20 5.21 7.26 3.07
CA GLN A 20 6.08 8.40 3.33
C GLN A 20 6.79 8.28 4.67
N TYR A 21 6.10 7.77 5.68
CA TYR A 21 6.70 7.41 6.96
C TYR A 21 7.83 6.39 6.77
N TYR A 22 7.57 5.25 6.11
CA TYR A 22 8.61 4.25 5.83
C TYR A 22 9.79 4.84 5.04
N LYS A 23 9.52 5.63 4.01
CA LYS A 23 10.57 6.27 3.20
C LYS A 23 11.44 7.20 4.05
N HIS A 24 10.82 8.07 4.87
CA HIS A 24 11.55 8.96 5.77
C HIS A 24 12.40 8.17 6.76
N HIS A 25 11.81 7.18 7.43
CA HIS A 25 12.50 6.41 8.46
C HIS A 25 13.60 5.49 7.90
N LEU A 26 13.47 4.97 6.67
CA LEU A 26 14.47 4.07 6.09
C LEU A 26 15.59 4.81 5.36
N LEU A 27 15.30 5.94 4.70
CA LEU A 27 16.28 6.61 3.84
C LEU A 27 16.90 7.86 4.48
N ASN A 28 16.16 8.56 5.33
CA ASN A 28 16.51 9.93 5.72
C ASN A 28 16.89 10.08 7.20
N GLN A 29 16.68 9.04 8.02
CA GLN A 29 17.12 9.05 9.41
C GLN A 29 18.53 8.47 9.58
N GLU A 30 19.26 9.01 10.55
CA GLU A 30 20.56 8.46 10.95
C GLU A 30 20.42 7.04 11.48
N ILE A 31 21.49 6.25 11.32
CA ILE A 31 21.56 4.92 11.91
C ILE A 31 21.70 5.10 13.42
N GLY A 32 20.61 4.84 14.15
CA GLY A 32 20.67 4.64 15.58
C GLY A 32 21.29 3.28 15.92
N ASP A 33 21.71 3.13 17.17
CA ASP A 33 22.10 1.83 17.74
C ASP A 33 21.08 1.37 18.80
N THR A 34 19.79 1.58 18.51
CA THR A 34 18.70 1.24 19.44
C THR A 34 18.30 -0.23 19.36
N GLY A 35 18.88 -0.99 18.41
CA GLY A 35 18.61 -2.42 18.22
C GLY A 35 17.24 -2.71 17.60
N THR A 36 16.54 -1.69 17.08
CA THR A 36 15.22 -1.86 16.46
C THR A 36 15.32 -2.51 15.08
N THR A 37 14.23 -3.11 14.61
CA THR A 37 14.11 -3.62 13.24
C THR A 37 14.45 -2.53 12.21
N TYR A 38 14.06 -1.28 12.47
CA TYR A 38 14.40 -0.16 11.60
C TYR A 38 15.91 0.11 11.53
N ASP A 39 16.64 0.04 12.65
CA ASP A 39 18.10 0.23 12.64
C ASP A 39 18.82 -0.86 11.85
N ALA A 40 18.38 -2.11 11.99
CA ALA A 40 18.92 -3.23 11.22
C ALA A 40 18.68 -3.04 9.71
N VAL A 41 17.48 -2.63 9.32
CA VAL A 41 17.16 -2.37 7.91
C VAL A 41 17.91 -1.14 7.38
N ARG A 42 18.06 -0.06 8.17
CA ARG A 42 18.86 1.12 7.75
C ARG A 42 20.31 0.74 7.45
N LYS A 43 20.94 -0.10 8.27
CA LYS A 43 22.31 -0.60 8.05
C LYS A 43 22.44 -1.32 6.69
N ILE A 44 21.38 -1.96 6.20
CA ILE A 44 21.33 -2.61 4.88
C ILE A 44 21.06 -1.59 3.75
N VAL A 45 20.15 -0.64 3.97
CA VAL A 45 19.66 0.27 2.93
C VAL A 45 20.58 1.48 2.70
N GLN A 46 21.22 2.02 3.73
CA GLN A 46 22.04 3.24 3.62
C GLN A 46 23.17 3.16 2.58
N PRO A 47 23.94 2.06 2.48
CA PRO A 47 25.04 1.92 1.53
C PRO A 47 24.61 1.85 0.06
N LEU A 48 23.33 1.61 -0.20
CA LEU A 48 22.80 1.44 -1.56
C LEU A 48 22.75 2.78 -2.31
N ASP A 49 22.86 2.71 -3.63
CA ASP A 49 22.70 3.87 -4.50
C ASP A 49 21.21 4.29 -4.65
N GLY A 50 20.99 5.42 -5.34
CA GLY A 50 19.64 5.95 -5.56
C GLY A 50 18.69 4.96 -6.25
N PRO A 51 19.06 4.37 -7.40
CA PRO A 51 18.26 3.33 -8.06
C PRO A 51 17.93 2.14 -7.16
N GLN A 52 18.90 1.60 -6.41
CA GLN A 52 18.70 0.48 -5.50
C GLN A 52 17.75 0.84 -4.35
N LYS A 53 17.90 2.03 -3.75
CA LYS A 53 16.98 2.53 -2.71
C LYS A 53 15.56 2.68 -3.25
N ASN A 54 15.42 3.21 -4.46
CA ASN A 54 14.12 3.34 -5.13
C ASN A 54 13.50 1.97 -5.41
N ALA A 55 14.29 0.94 -5.77
CA ALA A 55 13.79 -0.42 -5.95
C ALA A 55 13.25 -1.03 -4.64
N ILE A 56 13.93 -0.81 -3.51
CA ILE A 56 13.45 -1.27 -2.19
C ILE A 56 12.14 -0.57 -1.81
N ILE A 57 12.09 0.76 -1.95
CA ILE A 57 10.87 1.51 -1.69
C ILE A 57 9.73 1.08 -2.62
N GLY A 58 10.03 0.82 -3.89
CA GLY A 58 9.08 0.27 -4.86
C GLY A 58 8.52 -1.08 -4.42
N LEU A 59 9.38 -2.00 -3.98
CA LEU A 59 8.95 -3.31 -3.47
C LEU A 59 8.03 -3.17 -2.25
N ILE A 60 8.36 -2.29 -1.29
CA ILE A 60 7.50 -2.04 -0.12
C ILE A 60 6.13 -1.53 -0.57
N LYS A 61 6.10 -0.58 -1.52
CA LYS A 61 4.85 -0.07 -2.10
C LYS A 61 4.04 -1.21 -2.73
N THR A 62 4.67 -2.06 -3.55
CA THR A 62 4.01 -3.22 -4.19
C THR A 62 3.42 -4.16 -3.14
N VAL A 63 4.18 -4.53 -2.11
CA VAL A 63 3.68 -5.40 -1.03
C VAL A 63 2.47 -4.78 -0.32
N MET A 64 2.48 -3.47 -0.06
CA MET A 64 1.34 -2.77 0.54
C MET A 64 0.10 -2.79 -0.37
N LEU A 65 0.29 -2.56 -1.68
CA LEU A 65 -0.79 -2.60 -2.66
C LEU A 65 -1.39 -4.01 -2.77
N ASP A 66 -0.54 -5.04 -2.90
CA ASP A 66 -0.96 -6.44 -3.02
C ASP A 66 -1.72 -6.92 -1.78
N THR A 67 -1.24 -6.53 -0.59
CA THR A 67 -1.90 -6.89 0.67
C THR A 67 -3.29 -6.27 0.75
N ALA A 68 -3.40 -4.97 0.47
CA ALA A 68 -4.68 -4.28 0.51
C ALA A 68 -5.63 -4.79 -0.57
N SER A 69 -5.17 -4.93 -1.82
CA SER A 69 -5.99 -5.42 -2.92
C SER A 69 -6.47 -6.85 -2.69
N THR A 70 -5.66 -7.72 -2.07
CA THR A 70 -6.06 -9.07 -1.67
C THR A 70 -7.23 -9.02 -0.69
N LEU A 71 -7.15 -8.18 0.35
CA LEU A 71 -8.21 -8.05 1.36
C LEU A 71 -9.48 -7.40 0.79
N LEU A 72 -9.34 -6.37 -0.03
CA LEU A 72 -10.48 -5.71 -0.68
C LEU A 72 -11.16 -6.65 -1.68
N GLY A 73 -10.39 -7.42 -2.45
CA GLY A 73 -10.96 -8.46 -3.32
C GLY A 73 -11.56 -9.62 -2.54
N ALA A 74 -11.02 -9.89 -1.35
CA ALA A 74 -11.65 -10.58 -0.22
C ALA A 74 -13.13 -10.24 -0.06
N ILE A 75 -13.35 -8.95 0.20
CA ILE A 75 -14.63 -8.36 0.52
C ILE A 75 -15.54 -8.29 -0.71
N ASP A 76 -14.98 -7.99 -1.88
CA ASP A 76 -15.73 -7.92 -3.14
C ASP A 76 -16.08 -9.31 -3.71
N GLY A 77 -15.49 -10.39 -3.17
CA GLY A 77 -15.64 -11.75 -3.69
C GLY A 77 -14.86 -12.03 -4.98
N THR A 78 -13.89 -11.17 -5.33
CA THR A 78 -13.01 -11.33 -6.51
C THR A 78 -11.71 -12.08 -6.20
N THR A 79 -11.34 -12.20 -4.93
CA THR A 79 -10.17 -12.95 -4.46
C THR A 79 -10.63 -14.15 -3.62
N LEU A 80 -10.18 -15.36 -3.93
CA LEU A 80 -10.51 -16.54 -3.13
C LEU A 80 -9.49 -16.76 -2.02
N LEU A 81 -9.96 -16.88 -0.77
CA LEU A 81 -9.14 -17.19 0.39
C LEU A 81 -9.25 -18.69 0.73
N ALA A 82 -8.25 -19.46 0.33
CA ALA A 82 -8.25 -20.92 0.52
C ALA A 82 -8.47 -21.31 1.99
N GLY A 83 -9.50 -22.12 2.24
CA GLY A 83 -9.85 -22.59 3.58
C GLY A 83 -10.64 -21.57 4.43
N ALA A 84 -11.01 -20.43 3.83
CA ALA A 84 -11.90 -19.43 4.40
C ALA A 84 -12.97 -19.05 3.36
N ASP A 85 -13.59 -20.07 2.77
CA ASP A 85 -14.59 -19.91 1.72
C ASP A 85 -15.90 -19.38 2.34
N GLY A 86 -16.21 -18.11 2.10
CA GLY A 86 -17.41 -17.46 2.59
C GLY A 86 -17.59 -16.05 2.05
N ASP A 87 -18.78 -15.50 2.26
CA ASP A 87 -19.09 -14.13 1.86
C ASP A 87 -18.60 -13.16 2.94
N TYR A 88 -17.81 -12.19 2.51
CA TYR A 88 -17.35 -11.10 3.35
C TYR A 88 -18.17 -9.84 3.06
N THR A 89 -18.39 -9.00 4.06
CA THR A 89 -19.12 -7.74 3.87
C THR A 89 -18.50 -6.67 4.74
N LEU A 90 -18.17 -5.54 4.13
CA LEU A 90 -17.79 -4.33 4.84
C LEU A 90 -19.07 -3.55 5.21
N LEU A 91 -19.23 -3.22 6.49
CA LEU A 91 -20.27 -2.32 6.96
C LEU A 91 -19.70 -0.93 7.20
N TYR A 92 -20.30 0.10 6.62
CA TYR A 92 -19.99 1.49 6.86
C TYR A 92 -21.25 2.24 7.29
N GLU A 93 -21.23 2.80 8.49
CA GLU A 93 -22.40 3.46 9.12
C GLU A 93 -23.64 2.56 9.18
N GLY A 94 -23.42 1.26 9.40
CA GLY A 94 -24.50 0.25 9.50
C GLY A 94 -25.03 -0.24 8.15
N GLU A 95 -24.56 0.31 7.03
CA GLU A 95 -24.93 -0.14 5.70
C GLU A 95 -23.85 -1.00 5.07
N ALA A 96 -24.26 -2.06 4.38
CA ALA A 96 -23.35 -2.87 3.58
C ALA A 96 -22.79 -2.05 2.42
N VAL A 97 -21.47 -2.00 2.34
CA VAL A 97 -20.76 -1.49 1.17
C VAL A 97 -20.72 -2.62 0.16
N GLN A 98 -21.35 -2.41 -1.00
CA GLN A 98 -21.38 -3.39 -2.07
C GLN A 98 -20.48 -2.96 -3.22
N GLY A 99 -19.52 -3.81 -3.55
CA GLY A 99 -18.81 -3.84 -4.82
C GLY A 99 -17.60 -2.90 -4.97
N SER A 100 -16.74 -3.29 -5.90
CA SER A 100 -15.63 -2.55 -6.53
C SER A 100 -14.64 -1.85 -5.62
N LEU A 101 -14.51 -2.27 -4.35
CA LEU A 101 -13.46 -1.76 -3.45
C LEU A 101 -12.06 -1.99 -4.03
N GLN A 102 -11.80 -3.21 -4.49
CA GLN A 102 -10.53 -3.61 -5.10
C GLN A 102 -10.29 -2.81 -6.38
N ASP A 103 -11.29 -2.71 -7.25
CA ASP A 103 -11.19 -2.01 -8.53
C ASP A 103 -10.85 -0.53 -8.33
N TYR A 104 -11.55 0.15 -7.42
CA TYR A 104 -11.28 1.56 -7.13
C TYR A 104 -9.90 1.78 -6.51
N PHE A 105 -9.49 0.89 -5.61
CA PHE A 105 -8.16 0.96 -5.00
C PHE A 105 -7.05 0.79 -6.05
N LEU A 106 -7.17 -0.21 -6.94
CA LEU A 106 -6.19 -0.47 -7.99
C LEU A 106 -6.18 0.63 -9.06
N ALA A 107 -7.34 1.14 -9.45
CA ALA A 107 -7.43 2.25 -10.40
C ALA A 107 -6.71 3.50 -9.89
N GLN A 108 -6.82 3.81 -8.60
CA GLN A 108 -6.06 4.92 -8.00
C GLN A 108 -4.55 4.66 -8.04
N ALA A 109 -4.12 3.42 -7.78
CA ALA A 109 -2.71 3.03 -7.84
C ALA A 109 -2.12 3.19 -9.25
N GLU A 110 -2.88 2.79 -10.27
CA GLU A 110 -2.51 2.91 -11.68
C GLU A 110 -2.43 4.36 -12.12
N TRP A 111 -3.42 5.19 -11.73
CA TRP A 111 -3.42 6.61 -12.06
C TRP A 111 -2.22 7.35 -11.44
N ASP A 112 -1.93 7.09 -10.16
CA ASP A 112 -0.75 7.63 -9.49
C ASP A 112 0.57 7.22 -10.21
N ALA A 113 0.65 5.97 -10.67
CA ALA A 113 1.81 5.48 -11.39
C ALA A 113 1.98 6.15 -12.77
N ALA A 114 0.88 6.36 -13.50
CA ALA A 114 0.87 7.06 -14.78
C ALA A 114 1.30 8.52 -14.63
N MET A 115 0.76 9.25 -13.66
CA MET A 115 1.12 10.64 -13.38
C MET A 115 2.61 10.79 -13.00
N LEU A 116 3.20 9.80 -12.31
CA LEU A 116 4.64 9.81 -12.01
C LEU A 116 5.53 9.52 -13.22
N ALA A 117 5.01 8.82 -14.23
CA ALA A 117 5.73 8.57 -15.48
C ALA A 117 5.74 9.81 -16.37
N GLU A 118 4.60 10.49 -16.50
CA GLU A 118 4.46 11.72 -17.30
C GLU A 118 5.31 12.88 -16.76
N ASN A 119 5.51 12.97 -15.44
CA ASN A 119 6.33 14.02 -14.82
C ASN A 119 7.86 13.77 -14.87
N LYS A 120 8.31 12.66 -15.49
CA LYS A 120 9.72 12.31 -15.67
C LYS A 120 10.24 12.54 -17.10
N GLU A 121 9.34 12.87 -18.03
CA GLU A 121 9.66 13.30 -19.42
C GLU A 121 9.79 14.83 -19.50
#